data_AF-A0A9P7FR31-F1
#
_entry.id   AF-A0A9P7FR31-F1
#
_cell.length_a   1.000
_cell.length_b   1.000
_cell.length_c   1.000
_cell.angle_alpha   90.00
_cell.angle_beta   90.00
_cell.angle_gamma   90.00
#
_symmetry.space_group_name_H-M   'P 1'
#
loop_
_entity.id
_entity.type
_entity.pdbx_description
1 polymer ?
#
loop_
_entity_poly.entity_id
_entity_poly.type
_entity_poly.pdbx_seq_one_letter_code
_entity_poly.pdbx_strand_id
1 'polypeptide(L)'
;IARSTPRADFFGTPADRALWEGPIGPLTALNATSDGLARAWARAKIAGQLAEERQSDVLPYINTAQTAADMLSIIKAHGNEKLLYWGFSYGSILGSTYASMFPNNIERLVIDGVPDIESYQTLHSNSLRDTAKTMDAFYTTCHAAGSMGCAFYAPTPELIAANLSALYASVRARPVPVRTAISYGLVDYSRLRATVFTSLYMPWATWSTLATALADLARGNGTGLYAMLETPPFECDCGKEDLTSVIEGVITVSCNDGDAVPQDFEQLEKYFKETTTKSEWAELWDGLKMSCVWVFL
;
A
#
# COMPACT_ATOMS: atom_id res chain seq x y z
N ILE A 1 14.56 6.68 -7.08
CA ILE A 1 14.05 6.14 -5.79
C ILE A 1 15.10 6.35 -4.72
N ALA A 2 14.71 6.75 -3.50
CA ALA A 2 15.62 7.05 -2.39
C ALA A 2 16.73 8.03 -2.78
N ARG A 3 17.99 7.56 -2.91
CA ARG A 3 19.18 8.38 -3.19
C ARG A 3 19.43 8.64 -4.68
N SER A 4 18.74 7.97 -5.60
CA SER A 4 18.93 8.22 -7.04
C SER A 4 18.30 9.56 -7.45
N THR A 5 19.05 10.37 -8.20
CA THR A 5 18.65 11.71 -8.65
C THR A 5 18.45 11.77 -10.18
N PRO A 6 17.47 12.54 -10.67
CA PRO A 6 16.44 13.23 -9.89
C PRO A 6 15.44 12.24 -9.27
N ARG A 7 14.94 12.54 -8.06
CA ARG A 7 13.97 11.71 -7.33
C ARG A 7 12.57 12.06 -7.78
N ALA A 8 11.69 11.08 -8.03
CA ALA A 8 10.25 11.33 -8.14
C ALA A 8 9.73 11.99 -6.85
N ASP A 9 9.38 13.27 -6.93
CA ASP A 9 8.96 14.10 -5.80
C ASP A 9 7.96 15.17 -6.26
N PHE A 10 6.71 15.04 -5.82
CA PHE A 10 5.63 15.94 -6.23
C PHE A 10 5.45 17.10 -5.25
N PHE A 11 5.90 16.96 -4.01
CA PHE A 11 5.66 17.95 -2.96
C PHE A 11 6.91 18.80 -2.70
N GLY A 12 6.70 20.08 -2.39
CA GLY A 12 7.81 21.01 -2.16
C GLY A 12 8.63 20.69 -0.92
N THR A 13 7.99 20.13 0.10
CA THR A 13 8.62 19.79 1.37
C THR A 13 8.06 18.48 1.96
N PRO A 14 8.79 17.80 2.86
CA PRO A 14 8.26 16.65 3.59
C PRO A 14 7.02 16.98 4.44
N ALA A 15 6.93 18.22 4.96
CA ALA A 15 5.75 18.67 5.70
C ALA A 15 4.51 18.77 4.81
N ASP A 16 4.65 19.33 3.60
CA ASP A 16 3.55 19.41 2.63
C ASP A 16 3.05 18.02 2.26
N ARG A 17 3.97 17.08 2.01
CA ARG A 17 3.63 15.67 1.75
C ARG A 17 2.87 15.06 2.92
N ALA A 18 3.37 15.21 4.15
CA ALA A 18 2.75 14.62 5.34
C ALA A 18 1.34 15.17 5.59
N LEU A 19 1.14 16.49 5.39
CA LEU A 19 -0.17 17.13 5.46
C LEU A 19 -1.09 16.67 4.33
N TRP A 20 -0.53 16.44 3.14
CA TRP A 20 -1.28 15.92 2.02
C TRP A 20 -1.71 14.49 2.28
N GLU A 21 -0.79 13.53 2.31
CA GLU A 21 -1.03 12.08 2.40
C GLU A 21 -1.77 11.67 3.67
N GLY A 22 -1.52 12.37 4.79
CA GLY A 22 -2.03 11.97 6.09
C GLY A 22 -1.36 10.68 6.61
N PRO A 23 -1.81 10.17 7.77
CA PRO A 23 -1.05 9.18 8.54
C PRO A 23 -1.07 7.76 7.98
N ILE A 24 -2.04 7.43 7.10
CA ILE A 24 -2.14 6.11 6.46
C ILE A 24 -1.99 6.18 4.93
N GLY A 25 -1.66 7.38 4.41
CA GLY A 25 -1.40 7.63 2.99
C GLY A 25 -2.45 7.02 2.06
N PRO A 26 -2.03 6.25 1.04
CA PRO A 26 -2.94 5.69 0.04
C PRO A 26 -3.81 4.53 0.57
N LEU A 27 -3.59 4.06 1.80
CA LEU A 27 -4.42 3.03 2.45
C LEU A 27 -5.68 3.61 3.10
N THR A 28 -6.08 4.82 2.75
CA THR A 28 -7.36 5.38 3.17
C THR A 28 -8.49 4.65 2.44
N ALA A 29 -9.38 3.99 3.18
CA ALA A 29 -10.50 3.26 2.59
C ALA A 29 -11.45 4.20 1.82
N LEU A 30 -11.59 3.95 0.52
CA LEU A 30 -12.34 4.82 -0.40
C LEU A 30 -13.84 4.95 -0.06
N ASN A 31 -14.41 3.94 0.59
CA ASN A 31 -15.81 3.93 1.01
C ASN A 31 -16.02 4.34 2.49
N ALA A 32 -14.97 4.83 3.17
CA ALA A 32 -15.05 5.21 4.57
C ALA A 32 -16.06 6.34 4.81
N THR A 33 -16.26 7.19 3.80
CA THR A 33 -17.21 8.31 3.76
C THR A 33 -17.94 8.30 2.42
N SER A 34 -19.10 8.96 2.35
CA SER A 34 -19.89 9.05 1.11
C SER A 34 -19.16 9.80 -0.01
N ASP A 35 -18.22 10.68 0.32
CA ASP A 35 -17.40 11.44 -0.61
C ASP A 35 -15.96 10.93 -0.71
N GLY A 36 -15.63 9.78 -0.09
CA GLY A 36 -14.25 9.26 0.00
C GLY A 36 -13.63 9.02 -1.37
N LEU A 37 -14.36 8.36 -2.28
CA LEU A 37 -13.94 8.16 -3.66
C LEU A 37 -13.72 9.48 -4.41
N ALA A 38 -14.65 10.42 -4.29
CA ALA A 38 -14.56 11.73 -4.95
C ALA A 38 -13.36 12.54 -4.43
N ARG A 39 -13.09 12.50 -3.12
CA ARG A 39 -11.90 13.10 -2.52
C ARG A 39 -10.61 12.46 -3.03
N ALA A 40 -10.56 11.13 -3.10
CA ALA A 40 -9.38 10.42 -3.60
C ALA A 40 -9.08 10.80 -5.06
N TRP A 41 -10.11 10.83 -5.92
CA TRP A 41 -9.99 11.29 -7.30
C TRP A 41 -9.46 12.73 -7.38
N ALA A 42 -10.09 13.67 -6.67
CA ALA A 42 -9.69 15.08 -6.71
C ALA A 42 -8.25 15.28 -6.20
N ARG A 43 -7.85 14.53 -5.16
CA ARG A 43 -6.49 14.56 -4.63
C ARG A 43 -5.47 13.97 -5.60
N ALA A 44 -5.81 12.88 -6.27
CA ALA A 44 -4.96 12.30 -7.30
C ALA A 44 -4.76 13.27 -8.48
N LYS A 45 -5.79 14.00 -8.91
CA LYS A 45 -5.64 15.05 -9.93
C LYS A 45 -4.63 16.12 -9.54
N ILE A 46 -4.69 16.59 -8.29
CA ILE A 46 -3.75 17.62 -7.77
C ILE A 46 -2.33 17.04 -7.68
N ALA A 47 -2.17 15.83 -7.17
CA ALA A 47 -0.86 15.17 -7.13
C ALA A 47 -0.24 15.02 -8.52
N GLY A 48 -1.05 14.68 -9.53
CA GLY A 48 -0.61 14.61 -10.93
C GLY A 48 -0.19 15.94 -11.53
N GLN A 49 -0.92 17.02 -11.25
CA GLN A 49 -0.53 18.37 -11.66
C GLN A 49 0.81 18.78 -11.05
N LEU A 50 0.99 18.52 -9.74
CA LEU A 50 2.25 18.79 -9.05
C LEU A 50 3.42 17.98 -9.64
N ALA A 51 3.17 16.72 -10.01
CA ALA A 51 4.15 15.86 -10.65
C ALA A 51 4.59 16.41 -12.02
N GLU A 52 3.63 16.83 -12.85
CA GLU A 52 3.87 17.44 -14.16
C GLU A 52 4.67 18.75 -14.06
N GLU A 53 4.24 19.66 -13.19
CA GLU A 53 4.86 20.98 -13.00
C GLU A 53 6.33 20.89 -12.59
N ARG A 54 6.69 19.84 -11.84
CA ARG A 54 8.03 19.69 -11.27
C ARG A 54 8.97 18.86 -12.13
N GLN A 55 8.50 17.77 -12.75
CA GLN A 55 9.37 16.71 -13.27
C GLN A 55 8.85 16.04 -14.55
N SER A 56 8.04 16.74 -15.37
CA SER A 56 7.46 16.20 -16.61
C SER A 56 8.46 15.59 -17.61
N ASP A 57 9.73 16.02 -17.59
CA ASP A 57 10.80 15.50 -18.43
C ASP A 57 11.41 14.18 -17.96
N VAL A 58 11.30 13.86 -16.65
CA VAL A 58 11.91 12.68 -16.04
C VAL A 58 10.89 11.58 -15.78
N LEU A 59 9.70 11.94 -15.26
CA LEU A 59 8.72 10.97 -14.74
C LEU A 59 8.37 9.84 -15.73
N PRO A 60 8.21 10.07 -17.06
CA PRO A 60 7.90 9.00 -18.01
C PRO A 60 8.98 7.89 -18.09
N TYR A 61 10.22 8.19 -17.67
CA TYR A 61 11.34 7.26 -17.72
C TYR A 61 11.55 6.50 -16.40
N ILE A 62 10.78 6.80 -15.35
CA ILE A 62 10.86 6.09 -14.08
C ILE A 62 9.92 4.88 -14.13
N ASN A 63 10.41 3.77 -14.71
CA ASN A 63 9.64 2.54 -14.92
C ASN A 63 10.52 1.29 -14.81
N THR A 64 9.91 0.11 -14.82
CA THR A 64 10.62 -1.17 -14.64
C THR A 64 11.61 -1.44 -15.78
N ALA A 65 11.24 -1.14 -17.03
CA ALA A 65 12.10 -1.43 -18.18
C ALA A 65 13.41 -0.60 -18.15
N GLN A 66 13.31 0.69 -17.82
CA GLN A 66 14.49 1.54 -17.64
C GLN A 66 15.30 1.10 -16.42
N THR A 67 14.64 0.74 -15.31
CA THR A 67 15.32 0.20 -14.12
C THR A 67 16.10 -1.08 -14.45
N ALA A 68 15.57 -1.96 -15.31
CA ALA A 68 16.27 -3.16 -15.77
C ALA A 68 17.49 -2.82 -16.65
N ALA A 69 17.39 -1.80 -17.51
CA ALA A 69 18.53 -1.31 -18.29
C ALA A 69 19.63 -0.70 -17.40
N ASP A 70 19.23 0.01 -16.35
CA ASP A 70 20.15 0.55 -15.33
C ASP A 70 20.88 -0.58 -14.60
N MET A 71 20.20 -1.68 -14.25
CA MET A 71 20.84 -2.85 -13.65
C MET A 71 21.98 -3.39 -14.52
N LEU A 72 21.79 -3.49 -15.84
CA LEU A 72 22.85 -3.93 -16.75
C LEU A 72 24.05 -2.97 -16.73
N SER A 73 23.78 -1.66 -16.73
CA SER A 73 24.81 -0.62 -16.66
C SER A 73 25.58 -0.69 -15.33
N ILE A 74 24.90 -0.89 -14.21
CA ILE A 74 25.50 -1.05 -12.88
C ILE A 74 26.43 -2.26 -12.86
N ILE A 75 25.95 -3.43 -13.33
CA ILE A 75 26.74 -4.67 -13.35
C ILE A 75 28.05 -4.48 -14.14
N LYS A 76 27.95 -3.88 -15.34
CA LYS A 76 29.10 -3.57 -16.19
C LYS A 76 30.07 -2.59 -15.55
N ALA A 77 29.56 -1.54 -14.90
CA ALA A 77 30.38 -0.57 -14.19
C ALA A 77 31.18 -1.20 -13.03
N HIS A 78 30.63 -2.26 -12.41
CA HIS A 78 31.31 -3.06 -11.39
C HIS A 78 32.23 -4.17 -11.96
N GLY A 79 32.43 -4.22 -13.28
CA GLY A 79 33.31 -5.20 -13.93
C GLY A 79 32.73 -6.62 -14.03
N ASN A 80 31.42 -6.79 -13.79
CA ASN A 80 30.75 -8.06 -13.92
C ASN A 80 30.11 -8.17 -15.32
N GLU A 81 30.09 -9.37 -15.89
CA GLU A 81 29.46 -9.61 -17.21
C GLU A 81 27.97 -10.02 -17.09
N LYS A 82 27.60 -10.58 -15.94
CA LYS A 82 26.29 -11.20 -15.70
C LYS A 82 25.74 -10.87 -14.32
N LEU A 83 24.41 -10.86 -14.24
CA LEU A 83 23.65 -10.54 -13.03
C LEU A 83 23.57 -11.72 -12.06
N LEU A 84 23.84 -11.45 -10.79
CA LEU A 84 23.40 -12.25 -9.64
C LEU A 84 22.30 -11.45 -8.94
N TYR A 85 21.07 -11.96 -8.96
CA TYR A 85 19.90 -11.20 -8.48
C TYR A 85 19.01 -12.02 -7.56
N TRP A 86 18.55 -11.36 -6.50
CA TRP A 86 17.46 -11.83 -5.65
C TRP A 86 16.43 -10.70 -5.51
N GLY A 87 15.25 -10.90 -6.08
CA GLY A 87 14.16 -9.94 -6.04
C GLY A 87 12.97 -10.46 -5.24
N PHE A 88 12.33 -9.57 -4.49
CA PHE A 88 11.12 -9.86 -3.74
C PHE A 88 9.98 -8.96 -4.20
N SER A 89 8.75 -9.47 -4.25
CA SER A 89 7.56 -8.68 -4.58
C SER A 89 7.72 -7.93 -5.91
N TYR A 90 7.70 -6.59 -5.94
CA TYR A 90 8.03 -5.81 -7.15
C TYR A 90 9.40 -6.18 -7.75
N GLY A 91 10.38 -6.56 -6.93
CA GLY A 91 11.65 -7.10 -7.39
C GLY A 91 11.52 -8.35 -8.26
N SER A 92 10.47 -9.15 -8.07
CA SER A 92 10.19 -10.31 -8.94
C SER A 92 9.74 -9.87 -10.34
N ILE A 93 8.97 -8.78 -10.44
CA ILE A 93 8.64 -8.14 -11.72
C ILE A 93 9.91 -7.60 -12.36
N LEU A 94 10.72 -6.85 -11.62
CA LEU A 94 11.98 -6.29 -12.10
C LEU A 94 12.96 -7.37 -12.60
N GLY A 95 13.13 -8.45 -11.84
CA GLY A 95 13.97 -9.59 -12.22
C GLY A 95 13.46 -10.31 -13.47
N SER A 96 12.13 -10.46 -13.60
CA SER A 96 11.52 -11.05 -14.80
C SER A 96 11.72 -10.16 -16.03
N THR A 97 11.50 -8.85 -15.89
CA THR A 97 11.74 -7.87 -16.96
C THR A 97 13.20 -7.86 -17.40
N TYR A 98 14.15 -7.88 -16.44
CA TYR A 98 15.57 -7.99 -16.76
C TYR A 98 15.88 -9.28 -17.55
N ALA A 99 15.31 -10.41 -17.14
CA ALA A 99 15.50 -11.68 -17.83
C ALA A 99 14.94 -11.69 -19.25
N SER A 100 13.82 -11.01 -19.49
CA SER A 100 13.26 -10.85 -20.83
C SER A 100 14.10 -9.94 -21.72
N MET A 101 14.62 -8.84 -21.17
CA MET A 101 15.40 -7.85 -21.94
C MET A 101 16.86 -8.29 -22.20
N PHE A 102 17.49 -8.94 -21.21
CA PHE A 102 18.91 -9.29 -21.23
C PHE A 102 19.16 -10.76 -20.86
N PRO A 103 18.57 -11.73 -21.57
CA PRO A 103 18.60 -13.15 -21.18
C PRO A 103 20.01 -13.73 -21.11
N ASN A 104 20.97 -13.20 -21.88
CA ASN A 104 22.36 -13.65 -21.89
C ASN A 104 23.22 -13.03 -20.77
N ASN A 105 22.68 -12.07 -20.01
CA ASN A 105 23.39 -11.33 -18.95
C ASN A 105 22.93 -11.74 -17.55
N ILE A 106 22.56 -13.02 -17.37
CA ILE A 106 22.17 -13.60 -16.08
C ILE A 106 23.12 -14.73 -15.73
N GLU A 107 23.64 -14.70 -14.50
CA GLU A 107 24.39 -15.80 -13.90
C GLU A 107 23.48 -16.60 -12.96
N ARG A 108 22.78 -15.91 -12.04
CA ARG A 108 21.76 -16.52 -11.16
C ARG A 108 20.63 -15.55 -10.90
N LEU A 109 19.41 -16.07 -10.92
CA LEU A 109 18.20 -15.30 -10.69
C LEU A 109 17.32 -16.03 -9.68
N VAL A 110 17.02 -15.36 -8.57
CA VAL A 110 15.99 -15.78 -7.60
C VAL A 110 14.93 -14.67 -7.55
N ILE A 111 13.68 -15.05 -7.72
CA ILE A 111 12.53 -14.15 -7.58
C ILE A 111 11.55 -14.79 -6.58
N ASP A 112 11.10 -14.02 -5.60
CA ASP A 112 10.31 -14.47 -4.45
C ASP A 112 9.07 -13.59 -4.26
N GLY A 113 7.92 -14.21 -3.99
CA GLY A 113 6.63 -13.52 -4.01
C GLY A 113 6.29 -12.99 -5.40
N VAL A 114 6.23 -13.88 -6.39
CA VAL A 114 6.01 -13.55 -7.82
C VAL A 114 4.53 -13.21 -8.05
N PRO A 115 4.19 -11.94 -8.37
CA PRO A 115 2.83 -11.60 -8.73
C PRO A 115 2.51 -12.10 -10.14
N ASP A 116 1.23 -12.34 -10.40
CA ASP A 116 0.73 -12.55 -11.76
C ASP A 116 0.91 -11.26 -12.58
N ILE A 117 1.61 -11.33 -13.72
CA ILE A 117 2.00 -10.14 -14.50
C ILE A 117 0.78 -9.47 -15.13
N GLU A 118 -0.17 -10.25 -15.65
CA GLU A 118 -1.41 -9.70 -16.20
C GLU A 118 -2.21 -9.00 -15.10
N SER A 119 -2.30 -9.61 -13.91
CA SER A 119 -2.90 -8.96 -12.74
C SER A 119 -2.10 -7.74 -12.29
N TYR A 120 -0.78 -7.72 -12.35
CA TYR A 120 0.03 -6.54 -12.02
C TYR A 120 -0.30 -5.36 -12.95
N GLN A 121 -0.41 -5.61 -14.25
CA GLN A 121 -0.73 -4.58 -15.25
C GLN A 121 -2.20 -4.14 -15.20
N THR A 122 -3.13 -5.10 -15.05
CA THR A 122 -4.59 -4.86 -14.96
C THR A 122 -5.09 -4.61 -13.54
N LEU A 123 -4.15 -4.46 -12.60
CA LEU A 123 -4.31 -3.93 -11.25
C LEU A 123 -5.04 -4.86 -10.27
N HIS A 124 -4.37 -5.95 -9.94
CA HIS A 124 -4.43 -6.71 -8.70
C HIS A 124 -5.73 -7.47 -8.43
N SER A 125 -6.44 -7.88 -9.48
CA SER A 125 -7.61 -8.78 -9.38
C SER A 125 -7.35 -10.03 -8.53
N ASN A 126 -6.14 -10.59 -8.60
CA ASN A 126 -5.73 -11.72 -7.77
C ASN A 126 -5.46 -11.30 -6.32
N SER A 127 -4.81 -10.15 -6.10
CA SER A 127 -4.55 -9.63 -4.75
C SER A 127 -5.84 -9.34 -3.97
N LEU A 128 -6.91 -8.88 -4.65
CA LEU A 128 -8.24 -8.71 -4.04
C LEU A 128 -8.77 -10.03 -3.45
N ARG A 129 -8.60 -11.13 -4.18
CA ARG A 129 -9.06 -12.47 -3.80
C ARG A 129 -8.17 -13.09 -2.74
N ASP A 130 -6.86 -12.94 -2.88
CA ASP A 130 -5.89 -13.53 -1.94
C ASP A 130 -5.87 -12.77 -0.60
N THR A 131 -6.16 -11.46 -0.59
CA THR A 131 -6.40 -10.72 0.66
C THR A 131 -7.59 -11.31 1.42
N ALA A 132 -8.70 -11.61 0.72
CA ALA A 132 -9.86 -12.26 1.33
C ALA A 132 -9.52 -13.64 1.90
N LYS A 133 -8.79 -14.48 1.15
CA LYS A 133 -8.33 -15.79 1.65
C LYS A 133 -7.44 -15.68 2.88
N THR A 134 -6.54 -14.69 2.92
CA THR A 134 -5.66 -14.48 4.08
C THR A 134 -6.45 -13.99 5.30
N MET A 135 -7.52 -13.21 5.08
CA MET A 135 -8.47 -12.85 6.13
C MET A 135 -9.20 -14.08 6.68
N ASP A 136 -9.69 -14.97 5.81
CA ASP A 136 -10.31 -16.23 6.22
C ASP A 136 -9.33 -17.12 7.00
N ALA A 137 -8.05 -17.11 6.61
CA ALA A 137 -6.99 -17.79 7.33
C ALA A 137 -6.78 -17.19 8.73
N PHE A 138 -6.84 -15.86 8.90
CA PHE A 138 -6.80 -15.24 10.23
C PHE A 138 -7.95 -15.70 11.11
N TYR A 139 -9.19 -15.75 10.60
CA TYR A 139 -10.34 -16.25 11.37
C TYR A 139 -10.16 -17.72 11.78
N THR A 140 -9.77 -18.56 10.82
CA THR A 140 -9.59 -19.99 11.04
C THR A 140 -8.48 -20.29 12.04
N THR A 141 -7.34 -19.60 11.92
CA THR A 141 -6.19 -19.80 12.80
C THR A 141 -6.39 -19.18 14.17
N CYS A 142 -7.04 -18.02 14.28
CA CYS A 142 -7.41 -17.44 15.57
C CYS A 142 -8.37 -18.36 16.35
N HIS A 143 -9.35 -18.97 15.66
CA HIS A 143 -10.21 -19.98 16.27
C HIS A 143 -9.40 -21.21 16.73
N ALA A 144 -8.55 -21.76 15.85
CA ALA A 144 -7.74 -22.94 16.16
C ALA A 144 -6.74 -22.71 17.31
N ALA A 145 -6.24 -21.49 17.47
CA ALA A 145 -5.36 -21.09 18.56
C ALA A 145 -6.07 -21.06 19.94
N GLY A 146 -7.41 -21.02 19.96
CA GLY A 146 -8.20 -20.96 21.18
C GLY A 146 -8.06 -19.63 21.93
N SER A 147 -8.78 -19.51 23.05
CA SER A 147 -8.77 -18.28 23.88
C SER A 147 -7.41 -17.96 24.51
N MET A 148 -6.52 -18.95 24.62
CA MET A 148 -5.15 -18.74 25.10
C MET A 148 -4.19 -18.27 23.99
N GLY A 149 -4.44 -18.65 22.74
CA GLY A 149 -3.56 -18.35 21.62
C GLY A 149 -4.01 -17.16 20.76
N CYS A 150 -5.28 -16.77 20.84
CA CYS A 150 -5.82 -15.59 20.16
C CYS A 150 -6.66 -14.73 21.10
N ALA A 151 -6.23 -13.49 21.34
CA ALA A 151 -6.98 -12.56 22.21
C ALA A 151 -8.35 -12.14 21.63
N PHE A 152 -8.52 -12.21 20.31
CA PHE A 152 -9.78 -11.93 19.59
C PHE A 152 -10.61 -13.20 19.33
N TYR A 153 -10.37 -14.26 20.11
CA TYR A 153 -11.01 -15.56 19.93
C TYR A 153 -12.55 -15.50 20.01
N ALA A 154 -13.18 -16.34 19.18
CA ALA A 154 -14.57 -16.74 19.34
C ALA A 154 -14.75 -18.24 19.01
N PRO A 155 -15.85 -18.87 19.43
CA PRO A 155 -16.07 -20.31 19.28
C PRO A 155 -16.08 -20.85 17.85
N THR A 156 -16.26 -20.00 16.84
CA THR A 156 -16.16 -20.38 15.42
C THR A 156 -15.49 -19.28 14.60
N PRO A 157 -14.85 -19.59 13.46
CA PRO A 157 -14.31 -18.58 12.55
C PRO A 157 -15.35 -17.55 12.10
N GLU A 158 -16.60 -17.98 11.87
CA GLU A 158 -17.70 -17.10 11.45
C GLU A 158 -18.06 -16.07 12.53
N LEU A 159 -17.97 -16.45 13.81
CA LEU A 159 -18.18 -15.51 14.92
C LEU A 159 -17.02 -14.51 15.02
N ILE A 160 -15.78 -14.91 14.72
CA ILE A 160 -14.64 -13.97 14.68
C ILE A 160 -14.84 -12.97 13.53
N ALA A 161 -15.23 -13.45 12.35
CA ALA A 161 -15.57 -12.61 11.20
C ALA A 161 -16.71 -11.64 11.55
N ALA A 162 -17.81 -12.13 12.13
CA ALA A 162 -18.94 -11.30 12.55
C ALA A 162 -18.55 -10.26 13.60
N ASN A 163 -17.70 -10.62 14.57
CA ASN A 163 -17.18 -9.68 15.57
C ASN A 163 -16.35 -8.58 14.92
N LEU A 164 -15.50 -8.92 13.94
CA LEU A 164 -14.70 -7.92 13.22
C LEU A 164 -15.59 -7.02 12.35
N SER A 165 -16.59 -7.56 11.64
CA SER A 165 -17.58 -6.78 10.89
C SER A 165 -18.37 -5.83 11.79
N ALA A 166 -18.80 -6.28 12.98
CA ALA A 166 -19.46 -5.44 13.97
C ALA A 166 -18.53 -4.33 14.50
N LEU A 167 -17.24 -4.66 14.70
CA LEU A 167 -16.24 -3.69 15.12
C LEU A 167 -16.00 -2.62 14.06
N TYR A 168 -15.90 -2.99 12.78
CA TYR A 168 -15.84 -2.06 11.65
C TYR A 168 -17.04 -1.12 11.64
N ALA A 169 -18.26 -1.65 11.78
CA ALA A 169 -19.48 -0.83 11.80
C ALA A 169 -19.53 0.12 13.01
N SER A 170 -19.13 -0.36 14.19
CA SER A 170 -19.08 0.43 15.42
C SER A 170 -18.09 1.60 15.30
N VAL A 171 -16.86 1.32 14.82
CA VAL A 171 -15.81 2.33 14.65
C VAL A 171 -16.17 3.33 13.54
N ARG A 172 -16.82 2.88 12.45
CA ARG A 172 -17.33 3.78 11.41
C ARG A 172 -18.36 4.76 11.96
N ALA A 173 -19.27 4.30 12.83
CA ALA A 173 -20.28 5.15 13.44
C ALA A 173 -19.69 6.06 14.55
N ARG A 174 -18.71 5.55 15.31
CA ARG A 174 -18.09 6.22 16.45
C ARG A 174 -16.58 5.92 16.49
N PRO A 175 -15.74 6.72 15.82
CA PRO A 175 -14.28 6.59 15.90
C PRO A 175 -13.79 6.67 17.34
N VAL A 176 -12.74 5.91 17.66
CA VAL A 176 -12.20 5.82 19.02
C VAL A 176 -11.04 6.82 19.17
N PRO A 177 -11.13 7.80 20.08
CA PRO A 177 -10.03 8.72 20.35
C PRO A 177 -8.90 7.99 21.08
N VAL A 178 -7.66 8.29 20.70
CA VAL A 178 -6.45 7.77 21.34
C VAL A 178 -5.61 8.96 21.79
N ARG A 179 -5.19 8.93 23.06
CA ARG A 179 -4.26 9.90 23.62
C ARG A 179 -3.32 9.18 24.59
N THR A 180 -2.04 9.22 24.29
CA THR A 180 -0.95 8.74 25.14
C THR A 180 -0.17 9.95 25.69
N ALA A 181 0.92 9.69 26.42
CA ALA A 181 1.81 10.74 26.91
C ALA A 181 2.56 11.47 25.78
N ILE A 182 2.80 10.79 24.66
CA ILE A 182 3.66 11.28 23.57
C ILE A 182 2.94 11.37 22.22
N SER A 183 1.70 10.89 22.12
CA SER A 183 0.98 10.80 20.86
C SER A 183 -0.53 10.91 21.02
N TYR A 184 -1.21 11.27 19.93
CA TYR A 184 -2.66 11.41 19.88
C TYR A 184 -3.19 11.17 18.47
N GLY A 185 -4.45 10.74 18.38
CA GLY A 185 -5.14 10.61 17.12
C GLY A 185 -6.43 9.81 17.27
N LEU A 186 -6.89 9.24 16.15
CA LEU A 186 -8.15 8.52 16.08
C LEU A 186 -7.91 7.13 15.50
N VAL A 187 -8.62 6.14 16.05
CA VAL A 187 -8.91 4.90 15.34
C VAL A 187 -10.27 5.08 14.67
N ASP A 188 -10.23 5.45 13.39
CA ASP A 188 -11.40 5.52 12.52
C ASP A 188 -11.50 4.26 11.64
N TYR A 189 -12.53 4.23 10.78
CA TYR A 189 -12.79 3.09 9.90
C TYR A 189 -11.58 2.79 8.99
N SER A 190 -11.02 3.82 8.37
CA SER A 190 -9.88 3.66 7.44
C SER A 190 -8.64 3.13 8.16
N ARG A 191 -8.32 3.65 9.35
CA ARG A 191 -7.17 3.14 10.12
C ARG A 191 -7.37 1.69 10.56
N LEU A 192 -8.58 1.32 11.02
CA LEU A 192 -8.89 -0.06 11.38
C LEU A 192 -8.76 -0.99 10.16
N ARG A 193 -9.30 -0.61 9.00
CA ARG A 193 -9.16 -1.39 7.74
C ARG A 193 -7.71 -1.50 7.29
N ALA A 194 -6.98 -0.39 7.28
CA ALA A 194 -5.57 -0.37 6.93
C ALA A 194 -4.73 -1.26 7.87
N THR A 195 -5.01 -1.24 9.18
CA THR A 195 -4.25 -2.04 10.16
C THR A 195 -4.48 -3.53 9.98
N VAL A 196 -5.72 -3.94 9.72
CA VAL A 196 -6.02 -5.34 9.39
C VAL A 196 -5.30 -5.69 8.09
N PHE A 197 -5.46 -4.88 7.04
CA PHE A 197 -4.86 -5.11 5.72
C PHE A 197 -3.35 -5.29 5.77
N THR A 198 -2.61 -4.38 6.41
CA THR A 198 -1.15 -4.48 6.52
C THR A 198 -0.72 -5.68 7.36
N SER A 199 -1.51 -6.06 8.36
CA SER A 199 -1.24 -7.24 9.18
C SER A 199 -1.37 -8.54 8.38
N LEU A 200 -2.21 -8.59 7.34
CA LEU A 200 -2.31 -9.76 6.46
C LEU A 200 -1.03 -10.02 5.65
N TYR A 201 -0.17 -9.02 5.48
CA TYR A 201 1.07 -9.15 4.70
C TYR A 201 2.15 -9.99 5.42
N MET A 202 2.21 -9.96 6.76
CA MET A 202 3.24 -10.65 7.56
C MET A 202 2.62 -11.41 8.76
N PRO A 203 1.83 -12.47 8.51
CA PRO A 203 1.02 -13.13 9.52
C PRO A 203 1.81 -13.64 10.72
N TRP A 204 3.03 -14.15 10.50
CA TRP A 204 3.92 -14.66 11.55
C TRP A 204 4.40 -13.58 12.54
N ALA A 205 4.40 -12.31 12.12
CA ALA A 205 4.88 -11.19 12.94
C ALA A 205 3.74 -10.39 13.55
N THR A 206 2.59 -10.29 12.88
CA THR A 206 1.55 -9.30 13.20
C THR A 206 0.29 -9.89 13.81
N TRP A 207 -0.06 -11.15 13.55
CA TRP A 207 -1.39 -11.67 13.90
C TRP A 207 -1.69 -11.72 15.40
N SER A 208 -0.69 -12.05 16.23
CA SER A 208 -0.87 -12.02 17.69
C SER A 208 -1.12 -10.60 18.20
N THR A 209 -0.35 -9.63 17.71
CA THR A 209 -0.52 -8.21 18.03
C THR A 209 -1.86 -7.68 17.51
N LEU A 210 -2.25 -8.04 16.28
CA LEU A 210 -3.53 -7.68 15.71
C LEU A 210 -4.70 -8.21 16.54
N ALA A 211 -4.68 -9.50 16.91
CA ALA A 211 -5.73 -10.09 17.73
C ALA A 211 -5.87 -9.37 19.08
N THR A 212 -4.74 -9.01 19.71
CA THR A 212 -4.74 -8.25 20.96
C THR A 212 -5.34 -6.86 20.76
N ALA A 213 -4.90 -6.15 19.72
CA ALA A 213 -5.37 -4.82 19.39
C ALA A 213 -6.88 -4.78 19.05
N LEU A 214 -7.39 -5.77 18.31
CA LEU A 214 -8.82 -5.90 18.01
C LEU A 214 -9.64 -6.17 19.27
N ALA A 215 -9.14 -7.02 20.18
CA ALA A 215 -9.82 -7.33 21.43
C ALA A 215 -9.84 -6.15 22.40
N ASP A 216 -8.77 -5.35 22.44
CA ASP A 216 -8.70 -4.11 23.22
C ASP A 216 -9.61 -3.04 22.62
N LEU A 217 -9.63 -2.90 21.29
CA LEU A 217 -10.49 -1.95 20.59
C LEU A 217 -11.97 -2.27 20.78
N ALA A 218 -12.35 -3.55 20.78
CA ALA A 218 -13.71 -3.99 21.10
C ALA A 218 -14.15 -3.59 22.53
N ARG A 219 -13.20 -3.38 23.45
CA ARG A 219 -13.42 -2.85 24.80
C ARG A 219 -13.28 -1.32 24.89
N GLY A 220 -13.10 -0.64 23.76
CA GLY A 220 -12.97 0.82 23.67
C GLY A 220 -11.54 1.35 23.80
N ASN A 221 -10.53 0.48 23.89
CA ASN A 221 -9.13 0.89 23.95
C ASN A 221 -8.46 0.77 22.57
N GLY A 222 -8.38 1.90 21.84
CA GLY A 222 -7.75 1.94 20.52
C GLY A 222 -6.22 2.05 20.51
N THR A 223 -5.56 2.13 21.67
CA THR A 223 -4.13 2.47 21.76
C THR A 223 -3.24 1.47 21.03
N GLY A 224 -3.47 0.16 21.23
CA GLY A 224 -2.68 -0.88 20.58
C GLY A 224 -2.82 -0.87 19.06
N LEU A 225 -4.05 -0.69 18.56
CA LEU A 225 -4.30 -0.59 17.12
C LEU A 225 -3.69 0.68 16.53
N TYR A 226 -3.85 1.82 17.21
CA TYR A 226 -3.30 3.09 16.78
C TYR A 226 -1.78 3.02 16.58
N ALA A 227 -1.06 2.37 17.51
CA ALA A 227 0.39 2.21 17.47
C ALA A 227 0.90 1.37 16.29
N MET A 228 0.08 0.47 15.73
CA MET A 228 0.49 -0.41 14.62
C MET A 228 0.73 0.34 13.30
N LEU A 229 0.07 1.49 13.13
CA LEU A 229 0.21 2.39 11.97
C LEU A 229 0.53 3.83 12.43
N GLU A 230 1.16 3.97 13.58
CA GLU A 230 1.60 5.27 14.06
C GLU A 230 2.82 5.71 13.26
N THR A 231 2.71 6.86 12.59
CA THR A 231 3.83 7.52 11.96
C THR A 231 4.52 8.41 12.99
N PRO A 232 5.87 8.45 13.03
CA PRO A 232 6.58 9.40 13.86
C PRO A 232 6.10 10.84 13.61
N PRO A 233 6.08 11.70 14.64
CA PRO A 233 5.79 13.10 14.44
C PRO A 233 6.80 13.71 13.47
N PHE A 234 6.36 14.70 12.69
CA PHE A 234 7.26 15.44 11.82
C PHE A 234 8.36 16.12 12.65
N GLU A 235 9.61 15.81 12.35
CA GLU A 235 10.77 16.52 12.89
C GLU A 235 11.37 17.40 11.77
N CYS A 236 11.48 18.73 11.99
CA CYS A 236 12.23 19.57 11.04
C CYS A 236 13.72 19.31 11.24
N ASP A 237 14.31 18.49 10.38
CA ASP A 237 15.76 18.38 10.27
C ASP A 237 16.29 19.43 9.30
N CYS A 238 16.07 20.71 9.65
CA CYS A 238 16.41 21.83 8.78
C CYS A 238 17.95 21.89 8.60
N GLY A 239 18.46 21.23 7.56
CA GLY A 239 19.90 21.15 7.25
C GLY A 239 20.44 19.76 6.87
N LYS A 240 19.68 18.68 7.03
CA LYS A 240 20.04 17.38 6.45
C LYS A 240 19.24 17.12 5.18
N GLU A 241 19.91 16.62 4.15
CA GLU A 241 19.22 16.06 2.99
C GLU A 241 18.43 14.83 3.45
N ASP A 242 17.09 14.94 3.39
CA ASP A 242 16.21 13.80 3.61
C ASP A 242 16.20 12.92 2.36
N LEU A 243 17.09 11.93 2.38
CA LEU A 243 17.23 10.93 1.32
C LEU A 243 16.36 9.69 1.54
N THR A 244 15.37 9.76 2.42
CA THR A 244 14.43 8.66 2.63
C THR A 244 13.62 8.39 1.36
N SER A 245 13.24 7.14 1.17
CA SER A 245 12.32 6.79 0.09
C SER A 245 10.95 7.36 0.39
N VAL A 246 10.33 7.97 -0.61
CA VAL A 246 8.97 8.50 -0.52
C VAL A 246 8.03 7.73 -1.45
N ILE A 247 6.73 7.81 -1.18
CA ILE A 247 5.71 6.99 -1.82
C ILE A 247 5.56 7.31 -3.31
N GLU A 248 5.86 8.56 -3.72
CA GLU A 248 5.82 9.04 -5.10
C GLU A 248 6.66 8.20 -6.05
N GLY A 249 7.78 7.66 -5.57
CA GLY A 249 8.60 6.75 -6.36
C GLY A 249 7.88 5.44 -6.69
N VAL A 250 7.15 4.88 -5.72
CA VAL A 250 6.33 3.69 -5.92
C VAL A 250 5.18 4.01 -6.87
N ILE A 251 4.49 5.13 -6.65
CA ILE A 251 3.37 5.55 -7.50
C ILE A 251 3.85 5.74 -8.94
N THR A 252 4.94 6.47 -9.17
CA THR A 252 5.48 6.74 -10.52
C THR A 252 5.78 5.44 -11.27
N VAL A 253 6.47 4.49 -10.63
CA VAL A 253 6.79 3.20 -11.24
C VAL A 253 5.50 2.43 -11.56
N SER A 254 4.59 2.31 -10.59
CA SER A 254 3.33 1.59 -10.77
C SER A 254 2.46 2.20 -11.88
N CYS A 255 2.42 3.53 -12.01
CA CYS A 255 1.63 4.19 -13.05
C CYS A 255 2.25 4.05 -14.44
N ASN A 256 3.59 4.04 -14.56
CA ASN A 256 4.26 3.85 -15.85
C ASN A 256 4.28 2.38 -16.31
N ASP A 257 4.23 1.42 -15.39
CA ASP A 257 4.21 0.00 -15.71
C ASP A 257 2.81 -0.57 -15.95
N GLY A 258 1.79 0.04 -15.34
CA GLY A 258 0.41 -0.43 -15.35
C GLY A 258 -0.44 0.13 -16.50
N ASP A 259 -1.61 -0.46 -16.68
CA ASP A 259 -2.60 0.06 -17.64
C ASP A 259 -3.11 1.45 -17.21
N ALA A 260 -3.49 2.25 -18.20
CA ALA A 260 -4.09 3.55 -17.96
C ALA A 260 -5.32 3.45 -17.04
N VAL A 261 -5.33 4.28 -16.00
CA VAL A 261 -6.46 4.40 -15.07
C VAL A 261 -7.48 5.40 -15.63
N PRO A 262 -8.80 5.13 -15.52
CA PRO A 262 -9.82 6.10 -15.94
C PRO A 262 -9.60 7.48 -15.30
N GLN A 263 -9.51 8.50 -16.15
CA GLN A 263 -9.28 9.89 -15.73
C GLN A 263 -10.57 10.61 -15.31
N ASP A 264 -11.66 10.22 -15.96
CA ASP A 264 -13.00 10.68 -15.67
C ASP A 264 -13.52 10.04 -14.37
N PHE A 265 -14.15 10.87 -13.53
CA PHE A 265 -14.71 10.43 -12.27
C PHE A 265 -15.83 9.39 -12.46
N GLU A 266 -16.66 9.51 -13.49
CA GLU A 266 -17.82 8.63 -13.71
C GLU A 266 -17.37 7.21 -14.09
N GLN A 267 -16.37 7.09 -14.96
CA GLN A 267 -15.72 5.83 -15.30
C GLN A 267 -14.98 5.24 -14.10
N LEU A 268 -14.31 6.07 -13.30
CA LEU A 268 -13.63 5.61 -12.09
C LEU A 268 -14.63 5.09 -11.04
N GLU A 269 -15.78 5.74 -10.91
CA GLU A 269 -16.86 5.30 -10.04
C GLU A 269 -17.43 3.96 -10.50
N LYS A 270 -17.63 3.78 -11.81
CA LYS A 270 -18.04 2.50 -12.38
C LYS A 270 -17.01 1.40 -12.11
N TYR A 271 -15.73 1.69 -12.33
CA TYR A 271 -14.63 0.76 -12.05
C TYR A 271 -14.63 0.34 -10.57
N PHE A 272 -14.73 1.30 -9.65
CA PHE A 272 -14.78 1.05 -8.21
C PHE A 272 -16.00 0.22 -7.79
N LYS A 273 -17.17 0.47 -8.41
CA LYS A 273 -18.37 -0.35 -8.18
C LYS A 273 -18.14 -1.79 -8.65
N GLU A 274 -17.50 -2.00 -9.79
CA GLU A 274 -17.23 -3.34 -10.31
C GLU A 274 -16.23 -4.12 -9.43
N THR A 275 -15.16 -3.50 -8.97
CA THR A 275 -14.15 -4.15 -8.10
C THR A 275 -14.69 -4.47 -6.71
N THR A 276 -15.48 -3.58 -6.12
CA THR A 276 -16.11 -3.81 -4.80
C THR A 276 -17.13 -4.96 -4.82
N THR A 277 -17.74 -5.30 -5.97
CA THR A 277 -18.54 -6.53 -6.08
C THR A 277 -17.70 -7.81 -5.99
N LYS A 278 -16.40 -7.74 -6.30
CA LYS A 278 -15.50 -8.90 -6.26
C LYS A 278 -14.91 -9.13 -4.87
N SER A 279 -14.62 -8.05 -4.14
CA SER A 279 -14.01 -8.11 -2.82
C SER A 279 -14.19 -6.80 -2.06
N GLU A 280 -14.49 -6.88 -0.77
CA GLU A 280 -14.51 -5.71 0.13
C GLU A 280 -13.12 -5.03 0.26
N TRP A 281 -12.05 -5.73 -0.12
CA TRP A 281 -10.68 -5.18 -0.08
C TRP A 281 -10.38 -4.22 -1.24
N ALA A 282 -11.29 -4.09 -2.20
CA ALA A 282 -11.17 -3.12 -3.29
C ALA A 282 -11.08 -1.68 -2.78
N GLU A 283 -11.70 -1.35 -1.65
CA GLU A 283 -11.62 -0.03 -1.04
C GLU A 283 -10.20 0.43 -0.65
N LEU A 284 -9.26 -0.50 -0.48
CA LEU A 284 -7.85 -0.22 -0.17
C LEU A 284 -6.97 -0.39 -1.43
N TRP A 285 -7.14 -1.50 -2.14
CA TRP A 285 -6.37 -1.78 -3.35
C TRP A 285 -6.62 -0.75 -4.46
N ASP A 286 -7.86 -0.32 -4.65
CA ASP A 286 -8.17 0.70 -5.65
C ASP A 286 -7.68 2.09 -5.24
N GLY A 287 -7.51 2.34 -3.93
CA GLY A 287 -6.89 3.57 -3.42
C GLY A 287 -5.46 3.73 -3.92
N LEU A 288 -4.69 2.63 -3.94
CA LEU A 288 -3.35 2.58 -4.53
C LEU A 288 -3.40 2.85 -6.04
N LYS A 289 -4.34 2.26 -6.78
CA LYS A 289 -4.49 2.47 -8.23
C LYS A 289 -4.89 3.90 -8.57
N MET A 290 -5.80 4.49 -7.80
CA MET A 290 -6.30 5.85 -8.04
C MET A 290 -5.21 6.90 -7.91
N SER A 291 -4.10 6.58 -7.24
CA SER A 291 -2.92 7.44 -7.27
C SER A 291 -2.35 7.66 -8.68
N CYS A 292 -2.78 6.92 -9.71
CA CYS A 292 -2.39 7.12 -11.11
C CYS A 292 -3.38 7.95 -11.95
N VAL A 293 -4.39 8.58 -11.33
CA VAL A 293 -5.34 9.47 -12.03
C VAL A 293 -4.68 10.83 -12.30
N TRP A 294 -3.64 10.83 -13.12
CA TRP A 294 -2.89 12.04 -13.48
C TRP A 294 -3.16 12.39 -14.94
N VAL A 295 -3.18 13.69 -15.25
CA VAL A 295 -3.06 14.12 -16.65
C VAL A 295 -1.67 13.70 -17.12
N PHE A 296 -1.50 13.36 -18.42
CA PHE A 296 -0.31 12.78 -19.09
C PHE A 296 -0.22 11.26 -18.96
N LEU A 297 -0.37 10.45 -20.01
CA LEU A 297 -0.08 10.65 -21.44
C LEU A 297 -1.30 10.95 -22.34
#